data_AF-A0A378MFX8-F1
#
_entry.id   AF-A0A378MFX8-F1
#
_cell.length_a   1.000
_cell.length_b   1.000
_cell.length_c   1.000
_cell.angle_alpha   90.00
_cell.angle_beta   90.00
_cell.angle_gamma   90.00
#
_symmetry.space_group_name_H-M   'P 1'
#
loop_
_entity.id
_entity.type
_entity.pdbx_description
1 polymer ?
#
loop_
_entity_poly.entity_id
_entity_poly.type
_entity_poly.pdbx_seq_one_letter_code
_entity_poly.pdbx_strand_id
1 'polypeptide(L)'
;MDRIHEHEQMLSRYALEKLAQIDGITVYGPQDVSKRTGVITFNLEGVHPHDLATILDEEGIAVRAGHHCAQPLMKWLEVSSTARASFYIYNTKEEVDAFIKALQLTKEYFDV
;
A
#
# COMPACT_ATOMS: atom_id res chain seq x y z
N MET A 1 -20.75 6.09 -12.73
CA MET A 1 -19.80 6.05 -11.60
C MET A 1 -19.78 4.68 -10.94
N ASP A 2 -20.89 3.95 -10.93
CA ASP A 2 -21.01 2.65 -10.25
C ASP A 2 -19.97 1.61 -10.70
N ARG A 3 -19.76 1.43 -12.02
CA ARG A 3 -18.71 0.52 -12.53
C ARG A 3 -17.29 0.88 -12.08
N ILE A 4 -17.00 2.17 -11.94
CA ILE A 4 -15.70 2.65 -11.45
C ILE A 4 -15.54 2.26 -9.98
N HIS A 5 -16.59 2.50 -9.19
CA HIS A 5 -16.61 2.14 -7.78
C HIS A 5 -16.48 0.63 -7.55
N GLU A 6 -17.19 -0.18 -8.34
CA GLU A 6 -17.10 -1.65 -8.28
C GLU A 6 -15.68 -2.15 -8.62
N HIS A 7 -15.05 -1.58 -9.67
CA HIS A 7 -13.67 -1.91 -10.04
C HIS A 7 -12.67 -1.52 -8.95
N GLU A 8 -12.80 -0.31 -8.41
CA GLU A 8 -11.96 0.19 -7.32
C GLU A 8 -12.11 -0.64 -6.04
N GLN A 9 -13.34 -1.03 -5.67
CA GLN A 9 -13.57 -1.93 -4.55
C GLN A 9 -12.96 -3.32 -4.80
N MET A 10 -13.06 -3.84 -6.03
CA MET A 10 -12.48 -5.12 -6.40
C MET A 10 -10.95 -5.10 -6.24
N LEU A 11 -10.28 -4.07 -6.75
CA LEU A 11 -8.82 -3.92 -6.60
C LEU A 11 -8.43 -3.74 -5.13
N SER A 12 -9.15 -2.91 -4.38
CA SER A 12 -8.89 -2.67 -2.96
C SER A 12 -9.00 -3.95 -2.16
N ARG A 13 -10.05 -4.75 -2.39
CA ARG A 13 -10.24 -6.05 -1.74
C ARG A 13 -9.07 -6.99 -2.05
N TYR A 14 -8.74 -7.13 -3.33
CA TYR A 14 -7.68 -8.02 -3.78
C TYR A 14 -6.32 -7.64 -3.19
N ALA A 15 -5.97 -6.35 -3.20
CA ALA A 15 -4.71 -5.87 -2.64
C ALA A 15 -4.60 -6.10 -1.14
N LEU A 16 -5.68 -5.94 -0.37
CA LEU A 16 -5.65 -6.20 1.08
C LEU A 16 -5.51 -7.67 1.42
N GLU A 17 -6.24 -8.54 0.71
CA GLU A 17 -6.16 -9.98 0.88
C GLU A 17 -4.73 -10.48 0.64
N LYS A 18 -4.02 -9.87 -0.31
CA LYS A 18 -2.61 -10.15 -0.61
C LYS A 18 -1.64 -9.54 0.41
N LEU A 19 -1.83 -8.28 0.78
CA LEU A 19 -1.00 -7.60 1.80
C LEU A 19 -1.08 -8.30 3.16
N ALA A 20 -2.25 -8.83 3.52
CA ALA A 20 -2.44 -9.58 4.77
C ALA A 20 -1.62 -10.88 4.85
N GLN A 21 -1.06 -11.35 3.72
CA GLN A 21 -0.20 -12.53 3.66
C GLN A 21 1.29 -12.19 3.80
N ILE A 22 1.65 -10.91 3.90
CA ILE A 22 3.03 -10.46 4.08
C ILE A 22 3.26 -10.17 5.56
N ASP A 23 4.06 -11.01 6.24
CA ASP A 23 4.39 -10.75 7.64
C ASP A 23 5.14 -9.43 7.80
N GLY A 24 4.87 -8.71 8.89
CA GLY A 24 5.44 -7.40 9.16
C GLY A 24 4.71 -6.23 8.49
N ILE A 25 3.71 -6.46 7.64
CA ILE A 25 2.90 -5.38 7.08
C ILE A 25 1.83 -4.92 8.06
N THR A 26 1.80 -3.61 8.32
CA THR A 26 0.70 -2.92 9.00
C THR A 26 -0.05 -2.06 8.00
N VAL A 27 -1.34 -2.33 7.81
CA VAL A 27 -2.24 -1.51 6.98
C VAL A 27 -3.05 -0.55 7.86
N TYR A 28 -3.06 0.73 7.51
CA TYR A 28 -3.82 1.76 8.20
C TYR A 28 -5.20 1.98 7.56
N GLY A 29 -6.21 2.16 8.41
CA GLY A 29 -7.59 2.39 7.99
C GLY A 29 -8.51 1.16 8.18
N PRO A 30 -9.78 1.26 7.78
CA PRO A 30 -10.75 0.20 7.99
C PRO A 30 -10.43 -1.03 7.13
N GLN A 31 -10.60 -2.24 7.67
CA GLN A 31 -10.44 -3.48 6.88
C GLN A 31 -11.66 -3.77 6.00
N ASP A 32 -12.81 -3.19 6.32
CA ASP A 32 -14.02 -3.25 5.52
C ASP A 32 -13.87 -2.42 4.22
N VAL A 33 -13.82 -3.11 3.08
CA VAL A 33 -13.68 -2.49 1.75
C VAL A 33 -14.85 -1.58 1.40
N SER A 34 -16.04 -1.79 1.96
CA SER A 34 -17.18 -0.89 1.73
C SER A 34 -17.00 0.50 2.34
N LYS A 35 -16.04 0.66 3.27
CA LYS A 35 -15.71 1.91 3.97
C LYS A 35 -14.41 2.53 3.48
N ARG A 36 -13.89 2.10 2.34
CA ARG A 36 -12.60 2.52 1.80
C ARG A 36 -12.70 2.77 0.29
N THR A 37 -11.78 3.60 -0.20
CA THR A 37 -11.49 3.85 -1.62
C THR A 37 -10.25 3.06 -2.08
N GLY A 38 -9.80 3.22 -3.32
CA GLY A 38 -8.63 2.59 -3.93
C GLY A 38 -7.29 2.91 -3.27
N VAL A 39 -7.27 3.43 -2.05
CA VAL A 39 -6.06 3.90 -1.35
C VAL A 39 -5.75 2.96 -0.19
N ILE A 40 -4.52 2.44 -0.19
CA ILE A 40 -4.00 1.60 0.88
C ILE A 40 -2.73 2.26 1.42
N THR A 41 -2.79 2.68 2.68
CA THR A 41 -1.66 3.22 3.42
C THR A 41 -1.10 2.13 4.32
N PHE A 42 0.20 1.90 4.29
CA PHE A 42 0.83 0.78 4.96
C PHE A 42 2.29 1.07 5.34
N ASN A 43 2.81 0.29 6.29
CA ASN A 43 4.23 0.21 6.62
C ASN A 43 4.66 -1.26 6.65
N LEU A 44 5.93 -1.50 6.35
CA LEU A 44 6.62 -2.77 6.55
C LEU A 44 7.53 -2.62 7.77
N GLU A 45 7.42 -3.54 8.73
CA GLU A 45 8.25 -3.57 9.93
C GLU A 45 9.74 -3.58 9.57
N GLY A 46 10.54 -2.79 10.29
CA GLY A 46 11.97 -2.70 10.05
C GLY A 46 12.41 -1.88 8.83
N VAL A 47 11.49 -1.45 7.94
CA VAL A 47 11.83 -0.68 6.73
C VAL A 47 11.23 0.72 6.78
N HIS A 48 12.07 1.73 6.60
CA HIS A 48 11.58 3.11 6.53
C HIS A 48 10.76 3.32 5.25
N PRO A 49 9.60 3.99 5.27
CA PRO A 49 8.73 4.12 4.10
C PRO A 49 9.39 4.75 2.87
N HIS A 50 10.35 5.67 3.06
CA HIS A 50 11.12 6.26 1.97
C HIS A 50 12.09 5.26 1.31
N ASP A 51 12.68 4.35 2.08
CA ASP A 51 13.58 3.32 1.55
C ASP A 51 12.76 2.27 0.79
N LEU A 52 11.63 1.84 1.39
CA LEU A 52 10.65 0.97 0.73
C LEU A 52 10.19 1.54 -0.62
N ALA A 53 9.84 2.82 -0.67
CA ALA A 53 9.41 3.47 -1.91
C ALA A 53 10.52 3.53 -2.97
N THR A 54 11.78 3.69 -2.55
CA THR A 54 12.94 3.68 -3.45
C THR A 54 13.12 2.30 -4.08
N ILE A 55 13.10 1.23 -3.30
CA ILE A 55 13.25 -0.14 -3.84
C ILE A 55 12.06 -0.52 -4.73
N LEU A 56 10.84 -0.14 -4.34
CA LEU A 56 9.67 -0.35 -5.21
C LEU A 56 9.81 0.37 -6.55
N ASP A 57 10.37 1.59 -6.57
CA ASP A 57 10.63 2.32 -7.82
C ASP A 57 11.66 1.62 -8.71
N GLU A 58 12.72 1.04 -8.11
CA GLU A 58 13.71 0.22 -8.84
C GLU A 58 13.07 -1.01 -9.51
N GLU A 59 12.02 -1.58 -8.89
CA GLU A 59 11.19 -2.66 -9.45
C GLU A 59 10.08 -2.15 -10.39
N GLY A 60 10.03 -0.85 -10.68
CA GLY A 60 9.07 -0.23 -11.58
C GLY A 60 7.69 0.05 -10.95
N ILE A 61 7.58 0.02 -9.62
CA ILE A 61 6.34 0.23 -8.87
C ILE A 61 6.34 1.61 -8.20
N ALA A 62 5.57 2.53 -8.77
CA ALA A 62 5.43 3.88 -8.22
C ALA A 62 4.44 3.92 -7.03
N VAL A 63 4.97 4.13 -5.83
CA VAL A 63 4.20 4.46 -4.61
C VAL A 63 4.63 5.83 -4.07
N ARG A 64 3.92 6.32 -3.04
CA ARG A 64 4.35 7.54 -2.34
C ARG A 64 4.67 7.25 -0.89
N ALA A 65 5.76 7.80 -0.40
CA ALA A 65 6.12 7.81 1.01
C ALA A 65 6.00 9.22 1.62
N GLY A 66 5.73 9.29 2.94
CA GLY A 66 5.72 10.53 3.71
C GLY A 66 4.40 10.73 4.46
N HIS A 67 4.08 11.99 4.77
CA HIS A 67 2.86 12.33 5.54
C HIS A 67 1.58 12.40 4.70
N HIS A 68 1.70 12.36 3.37
CA HIS A 68 0.58 12.53 2.42
C HIS A 68 -0.26 13.81 2.67
N CYS A 69 0.38 14.89 3.11
CA CYS A 69 -0.27 16.14 3.54
C CYS A 69 -1.23 15.98 4.75
N ALA A 70 -1.09 14.90 5.52
CA ALA A 70 -1.92 14.56 6.67
C ALA A 70 -1.08 14.40 7.96
N GLN A 71 -0.11 15.30 8.19
CA GLN A 71 0.81 15.22 9.34
C GLN A 71 0.11 15.09 10.72
N PRO A 72 -1.04 15.73 11.00
CA PRO A 72 -1.75 15.50 12.26
C PRO A 72 -2.21 14.05 12.47
N LEU A 73 -2.62 13.37 11.39
CA LEU A 73 -3.01 11.96 11.44
C LEU A 73 -1.80 11.08 11.75
N MET A 74 -0.64 11.36 11.15
CA MET A 74 0.61 10.62 11.44
C MET A 74 1.00 10.73 12.91
N LYS A 75 0.84 11.93 13.50
CA LYS A 75 1.07 12.16 14.94
C LYS A 75 0.09 11.36 15.81
N TRP A 76 -1.18 11.25 15.40
CA TRP A 76 -2.17 10.44 16.12
C TRP A 76 -1.90 8.93 16.00
N LEU A 77 -1.40 8.48 14.85
CA LEU A 77 -0.97 7.10 14.60
C LEU A 77 0.41 6.78 15.20
N GLU A 78 1.10 7.76 15.79
CA GLU A 78 2.45 7.63 16.35
C GLU A 78 3.50 7.13 15.36
N VAL A 79 3.37 7.53 14.08
CA VAL A 79 4.34 7.20 13.01
C VAL A 79 4.94 8.46 12.41
N SER A 80 6.20 8.38 11.98
CA SER A 80 6.87 9.50 11.30
C SER A 80 6.38 9.66 9.86
N SER A 81 6.18 8.55 9.15
CA SER A 81 5.74 8.53 7.76
C SER A 81 5.09 7.19 7.42
N THR A 82 4.41 7.15 6.28
CA THR A 82 3.83 5.92 5.74
C THR A 82 4.11 5.76 4.25
N ALA A 83 4.03 4.53 3.74
CA ALA A 83 3.93 4.26 2.31
C ALA A 83 2.46 4.18 1.89
N ARG A 84 2.16 4.53 0.64
CA ARG A 84 0.79 4.53 0.11
C ARG A 84 0.76 4.11 -1.35
N ALA A 85 0.02 3.04 -1.60
CA ALA A 85 -0.40 2.63 -2.94
C ALA A 85 -1.84 3.14 -3.18
N SER A 86 -2.08 3.77 -4.33
CA SER A 86 -3.39 4.33 -4.68
C SER A 86 -3.77 3.93 -6.09
N PHE A 87 -4.84 3.15 -6.20
CA PHE A 87 -5.38 2.58 -7.42
C PHE A 87 -6.51 3.43 -7.98
N TYR A 88 -6.73 3.33 -9.29
CA TYR A 88 -7.79 4.01 -10.02
C TYR A 88 -8.33 3.12 -11.17
N ILE A 89 -9.19 3.69 -12.03
CA ILE A 89 -9.92 2.97 -13.10
C ILE A 89 -9.04 2.20 -14.09
N TYR A 90 -7.80 2.63 -14.26
CA TYR A 90 -6.87 2.06 -15.22
C TYR A 90 -6.00 0.96 -14.62
N ASN A 91 -6.00 0.81 -13.29
CA ASN A 91 -5.18 -0.20 -12.66
C ASN A 91 -5.79 -1.60 -12.78
N THR A 92 -4.95 -2.62 -12.71
CA THR A 92 -5.36 -4.02 -12.88
C THR A 92 -4.94 -4.92 -11.72
N LYS A 93 -5.47 -6.15 -11.69
CA LYS A 93 -5.04 -7.15 -10.68
C LYS A 93 -3.60 -7.56 -10.88
N GLU A 94 -3.13 -7.60 -12.13
CA GLU A 94 -1.77 -7.95 -12.49
C GLU A 94 -0.78 -6.91 -11.94
N GLU A 95 -1.14 -5.63 -11.95
CA GLU A 95 -0.34 -4.58 -11.30
C GLU A 95 -0.34 -4.72 -9.77
N VAL A 96 -1.46 -5.14 -9.17
CA VAL A 96 -1.48 -5.49 -7.74
C VAL A 96 -0.53 -6.67 -7.46
N ASP A 97 -0.55 -7.71 -8.29
CA ASP A 97 0.35 -8.86 -8.13
C ASP A 97 1.82 -8.46 -8.31
N ALA A 98 2.13 -7.58 -9.27
CA ALA A 98 3.48 -7.03 -9.45
C ALA A 98 3.93 -6.21 -8.23
N PHE A 99 3.04 -5.37 -7.68
CA PHE A 99 3.30 -4.62 -6.45
C PHE A 99 3.57 -5.54 -5.25
N ILE A 100 2.77 -6.58 -5.07
CA ILE A 100 2.94 -7.56 -3.97
C ILE A 100 4.26 -8.32 -4.11
N LYS A 101 4.63 -8.71 -5.34
CA LYS A 101 5.91 -9.35 -5.60
C LYS A 101 7.09 -8.43 -5.27
N ALA A 102 7.03 -7.15 -5.69
CA ALA A 102 8.08 -6.18 -5.39
C ALA A 102 8.20 -5.91 -3.88
N LEU A 103 7.09 -5.90 -3.14
CA LEU A 103 7.11 -5.81 -1.69
C LEU A 103 7.80 -7.00 -1.02
N GLN A 104 7.56 -8.22 -1.49
CA GLN A 104 8.23 -9.42 -0.96
C GLN A 104 9.73 -9.38 -1.23
N LEU A 105 10.15 -8.96 -2.44
CA LEU A 105 11.57 -8.75 -2.75
C LEU A 105 12.21 -7.69 -1.87
N THR A 106 11.49 -6.58 -1.62
CA THR A 106 11.98 -5.52 -0.73
C THR A 106 12.15 -6.04 0.69
N LYS A 107 11.20 -6.84 1.17
CA LYS A 107 11.27 -7.49 2.48
C LYS A 107 12.53 -8.38 2.59
N GLU A 108 12.77 -9.22 1.58
CA GLU A 108 13.98 -10.05 1.50
C GLU A 108 15.27 -9.21 1.45
N TYR A 109 15.27 -8.08 0.73
CA TYR A 109 16.44 -7.19 0.62
C TYR A 109 16.88 -6.60 1.98
N PHE A 110 15.92 -6.31 2.86
CA PHE A 110 16.19 -5.77 4.19
C PHE A 110 16.36 -6.86 5.27
N ASP A 111 16.32 -8.14 4.91
CA ASP A 111 16.37 -9.29 5.83
C ASP A 111 15.31 -9.23 6.96
N VAL A 112 14.10 -8.73 6.65
CA VAL A 112 12.96 -8.59 7.58
C VAL A 112 11.80 -9.50 7.24
#